data_AF-A0A2H0VGE7-F1
#
_entry.id   AF-A0A2H0VGE7-F1
#
_cell.length_a   1.000
_cell.length_b   1.000
_cell.length_c   1.000
_cell.angle_alpha   90.00
_cell.angle_beta   90.00
_cell.angle_gamma   90.00
#
_symmetry.space_group_name_H-M   'P 1'
#
loop_
_entity.id
_entity.type
_entity.pdbx_description
1 polymer ?
#
loop_
_entity_poly.entity_id
_entity_poly.type
_entity_poly.pdbx_seq_one_letter_code
_entity_poly.pdbx_strand_id
1 'polypeptide(L)'
;MYYFAYGSNMNKELMLKRAPDSRFYGKGVLKDYSLGFTIYEEGRWSGGGCADVIYRPGEEVWGLAYTVSPSDAEKLDLAEGEPYRRINKTIEMDGGERIEAFLYEVIDKMPHRNPSVQYLNIFKRAAEKHQFPEAYKNFLGAIKTID
;
A
#
# COMPACT_ATOMS: atom_id res chain seq x y z
N MET A 1 0.42 -6.17 16.44
CA MET A 1 -0.56 -6.39 15.36
C MET A 1 0.16 -6.42 14.03
N TYR A 2 -0.41 -7.04 13.00
CA TYR A 2 0.13 -6.97 11.64
C TYR A 2 -0.55 -5.86 10.84
N TYR A 3 0.27 -5.09 10.12
CA TYR A 3 -0.14 -4.04 9.20
C TYR A 3 0.40 -4.35 7.80
N PHE A 4 -0.44 -4.26 6.78
CA PHE A 4 -0.07 -4.49 5.39
C PHE A 4 -0.03 -3.18 4.60
N ALA A 5 1.18 -2.78 4.20
CA ALA A 5 1.42 -1.60 3.39
C ALA A 5 1.48 -1.96 1.90
N TYR A 6 0.64 -1.32 1.10
CA TYR A 6 0.64 -1.46 -0.37
C TYR A 6 0.78 -0.10 -1.10
N GLY A 7 1.07 0.98 -0.36
CA GLY A 7 1.24 2.35 -0.87
C GLY A 7 2.49 3.04 -0.32
N SER A 8 2.38 4.31 0.10
CA SER A 8 3.53 5.12 0.56
C SER A 8 4.29 4.48 1.73
N ASN A 9 3.60 3.77 2.61
CA ASN A 9 4.21 3.10 3.77
C ASN A 9 5.12 1.92 3.39
N MET A 10 5.21 1.54 2.11
CA MET A 10 6.27 0.63 1.65
C MET A 10 7.67 1.30 1.64
N ASN A 11 7.72 2.63 1.67
CA ASN A 11 8.96 3.35 1.91
C ASN A 11 9.33 3.28 3.40
N LYS A 12 10.51 2.71 3.72
CA LYS A 12 10.98 2.52 5.09
C LYS A 12 11.05 3.80 5.91
N GLU A 13 11.49 4.91 5.32
CA GLU A 13 11.64 6.19 6.04
C GLU A 13 10.27 6.78 6.39
N LEU A 14 9.31 6.74 5.45
CA LEU A 14 7.93 7.13 5.71
C LEU A 14 7.27 6.25 6.76
N MET A 15 7.51 4.94 6.69
CA MET A 15 6.99 3.98 7.67
C MET A 15 7.52 4.28 9.07
N LEU A 16 8.84 4.42 9.24
CA LEU A 16 9.45 4.72 10.55
C LEU A 16 9.06 6.09 11.08
N LYS A 17 8.80 7.08 10.21
CA LYS A 17 8.29 8.39 10.64
C LYS A 17 6.89 8.30 11.24
N ARG A 18 6.02 7.45 10.70
CA ARG A 18 4.62 7.29 11.13
C ARG A 18 4.48 6.27 12.27
N ALA A 19 5.27 5.22 12.23
CA ALA A 19 5.28 4.11 13.19
C ALA A 19 6.73 3.74 13.57
N PRO A 20 7.35 4.47 14.53
CA PRO A 20 8.76 4.29 14.89
C PRO A 20 9.12 2.91 15.46
N ASP A 21 8.18 2.22 16.10
CA ASP A 21 8.37 0.89 16.68
C ASP A 21 8.08 -0.23 15.68
N SER A 22 7.67 0.12 14.45
CA SER A 22 7.36 -0.85 13.42
C SER A 22 8.57 -1.72 13.06
N ARG A 23 8.31 -3.01 12.86
CA ARG A 23 9.33 -3.96 12.40
C ARG A 23 8.87 -4.60 11.11
N PHE A 24 9.75 -4.61 10.12
CA PHE A 24 9.50 -5.30 8.86
C PHE A 24 9.35 -6.80 9.13
N TYR A 25 8.26 -7.38 8.63
CA TYR A 25 7.96 -8.80 8.79
C TYR A 25 8.23 -9.58 7.51
N GLY A 26 7.77 -9.08 6.36
CA GLY A 26 8.00 -9.75 5.07
C GLY A 26 7.21 -9.11 3.93
N LYS A 27 7.40 -9.59 2.71
CA LYS A 27 6.49 -9.27 1.60
C LYS A 27 5.33 -10.26 1.58
N GLY A 28 4.18 -9.81 1.12
CA GLY A 28 3.00 -10.66 0.95
C GLY A 28 2.10 -10.13 -0.14
N VAL A 29 1.04 -10.88 -0.39
CA VAL A 29 0.06 -10.59 -1.42
C VAL A 29 -1.37 -10.64 -0.86
N LEU A 30 -2.13 -9.62 -1.21
CA LEU A 30 -3.57 -9.57 -1.02
C LEU A 30 -4.25 -10.09 -2.31
N LYS A 31 -4.90 -11.26 -2.22
CA LYS A 31 -5.63 -11.89 -3.33
C LYS A 31 -7.01 -11.27 -3.52
N ASP A 32 -7.52 -11.30 -4.75
CA ASP A 32 -8.84 -10.79 -5.16
C ASP A 32 -8.99 -9.27 -5.03
N TYR A 33 -7.88 -8.54 -5.14
CA TYR A 33 -7.86 -7.09 -5.16
C TYR A 33 -6.93 -6.57 -6.25
N SER A 34 -7.28 -5.42 -6.82
CA SER A 34 -6.46 -4.67 -7.77
C SER A 34 -5.97 -3.36 -7.15
N LEU A 35 -4.77 -2.92 -7.52
CA LEU A 35 -4.23 -1.62 -7.12
C LEU A 35 -4.95 -0.50 -7.89
N GLY A 36 -5.65 0.37 -7.17
CA GLY A 36 -6.32 1.55 -7.69
C GLY A 36 -5.67 2.85 -7.22
N PHE A 37 -6.03 3.96 -7.87
CA PHE A 37 -5.62 5.30 -7.47
C PHE A 37 -6.84 6.23 -7.43
N THR A 38 -7.55 6.21 -6.30
CA THR A 38 -8.95 6.68 -6.19
C THR A 38 -9.14 7.80 -5.16
N ILE A 39 -8.06 8.44 -4.72
CA ILE A 39 -8.14 9.65 -3.89
C ILE A 39 -7.00 10.59 -4.26
N TYR A 40 -7.27 11.89 -4.35
CA TYR A 40 -6.27 12.90 -4.72
C TYR A 40 -6.65 14.27 -4.19
N GLU A 41 -5.65 15.04 -3.80
CA GLU A 41 -5.78 16.40 -3.27
C GLU A 41 -4.71 17.28 -3.92
N GLU A 42 -5.05 18.55 -4.19
CA GLU A 42 -4.08 19.51 -4.72
C GLU A 42 -2.93 19.70 -3.71
N GLY A 43 -1.70 19.46 -4.16
CA GLY A 43 -0.48 19.54 -3.32
C GLY A 43 -0.02 18.21 -2.70
N ARG A 44 -0.87 17.19 -2.61
CA ARG A 44 -0.46 15.85 -2.16
C ARG A 44 0.04 15.04 -3.36
N TRP A 45 1.27 14.52 -3.28
CA TRP A 45 1.88 13.72 -4.36
C TRP A 45 1.76 14.36 -5.75
N SER A 46 1.97 15.69 -5.83
CA SER A 46 1.83 16.48 -7.06
C SER A 46 0.42 16.47 -7.68
N GLY A 47 -0.62 16.22 -6.88
CA GLY A 47 -2.01 16.13 -7.34
C GLY A 47 -2.38 14.81 -8.03
N GLY A 48 -1.46 13.84 -8.05
CA GLY A 48 -1.70 12.49 -8.56
C GLY A 48 -2.58 11.66 -7.64
N GLY A 49 -3.15 10.58 -8.18
CA GLY A 49 -3.93 9.63 -7.40
C GLY A 49 -3.07 8.88 -6.37
N CYS A 50 -3.62 8.67 -5.17
CA CYS A 50 -3.03 7.87 -4.09
C CYS A 50 -3.61 6.46 -4.08
N ALA A 51 -2.85 5.50 -3.56
CA ALA A 51 -3.17 4.09 -3.59
C ALA A 51 -4.49 3.76 -2.88
N ASP A 52 -5.17 2.78 -3.44
CA ASP A 52 -6.35 2.13 -2.88
C ASP A 52 -6.37 0.65 -3.31
N VAL A 53 -7.12 -0.17 -2.59
CA VAL A 53 -7.42 -1.54 -3.01
C VAL A 53 -8.88 -1.62 -3.48
N ILE A 54 -9.08 -2.19 -4.66
CA ILE A 54 -10.41 -2.39 -5.23
C ILE A 54 -10.65 -3.88 -5.34
N TYR A 55 -11.76 -4.38 -4.77
CA TYR A 55 -12.10 -5.80 -4.89
C TYR A 55 -12.23 -6.17 -6.38
N ARG A 56 -11.45 -7.16 -6.79
CA ARG A 56 -11.44 -7.67 -8.15
C ARG A 56 -10.95 -9.12 -8.14
N PRO A 57 -11.87 -10.10 -8.27
CA PRO A 57 -11.52 -11.52 -8.23
C PRO A 57 -10.42 -11.87 -9.23
N GLY A 58 -9.44 -12.66 -8.77
CA GLY A 58 -8.32 -13.12 -9.60
C GLY A 58 -7.19 -12.12 -9.82
N GLU A 59 -7.31 -10.88 -9.34
CA GLU A 59 -6.19 -9.93 -9.29
C GLU A 59 -5.48 -9.95 -7.93
N GLU A 60 -4.29 -9.35 -7.88
CA GLU A 60 -3.41 -9.40 -6.72
C GLU A 60 -2.74 -8.05 -6.45
N VAL A 61 -2.64 -7.69 -5.18
CA VAL A 61 -1.86 -6.53 -4.72
C VAL A 61 -0.71 -6.99 -3.85
N TRP A 62 0.52 -6.77 -4.32
CA TRP A 62 1.73 -7.04 -3.56
C TRP A 62 2.10 -5.86 -2.66
N GLY A 63 2.57 -6.18 -1.46
CA GLY A 63 2.91 -5.20 -0.44
C GLY A 63 3.86 -5.76 0.61
N LEU A 64 4.07 -4.97 1.66
CA LEU A 64 4.98 -5.26 2.77
C LEU A 64 4.19 -5.34 4.08
N ALA A 65 4.36 -6.44 4.80
CA ALA A 65 3.81 -6.62 6.13
C ALA A 65 4.80 -6.11 7.20
N TYR A 66 4.25 -5.49 8.23
CA TYR A 66 4.97 -5.00 9.40
C TYR A 66 4.26 -5.47 10.67
N THR A 67 5.03 -5.73 11.73
CA THR A 67 4.46 -5.74 13.08
C THR A 67 4.46 -4.32 13.64
N VAL A 68 3.33 -3.89 14.19
CA VAL A 68 3.17 -2.57 14.82
C VAL A 68 2.61 -2.69 16.23
N SER A 69 2.99 -1.76 17.10
CA SER A 69 2.41 -1.57 18.43
C SER A 69 1.01 -0.92 18.32
N PRO A 70 0.16 -1.01 19.36
CA PRO A 70 -1.11 -0.30 19.38
C PRO A 70 -0.96 1.23 19.23
N SER A 71 0.08 1.82 19.85
CA SER A 71 0.35 3.26 19.72
C SER A 71 0.76 3.64 18.29
N ASP A 72 1.56 2.81 17.63
CA ASP A 72 1.93 3.05 16.23
C ASP A 72 0.76 2.84 15.29
N ALA A 73 -0.14 1.91 15.60
CA ALA A 73 -1.40 1.79 14.91
C ALA A 73 -2.19 3.12 15.02
N GLU A 74 -2.40 3.67 16.21
CA GLU A 74 -3.10 4.97 16.35
C GLU A 74 -2.44 6.10 15.54
N LYS A 75 -1.10 6.17 15.51
CA LYS A 75 -0.39 7.15 14.68
C LYS A 75 -0.60 6.93 13.18
N LEU A 76 -0.68 5.67 12.73
CA LEU A 76 -1.02 5.35 11.35
C LEU A 76 -2.44 5.81 11.00
N ASP A 77 -3.40 5.66 11.90
CA ASP A 77 -4.77 6.15 11.68
C ASP A 77 -4.79 7.66 11.46
N LEU A 78 -4.09 8.40 12.32
CA LEU A 78 -3.98 9.85 12.21
C LEU A 78 -3.25 10.27 10.91
N ALA A 79 -2.27 9.49 10.47
CA ALA A 79 -1.48 9.80 9.28
C ALA A 79 -2.23 9.53 7.96
N GLU A 80 -3.09 8.51 7.93
CA GLU A 80 -3.94 8.24 6.76
C GLU A 80 -5.17 9.17 6.73
N GLY A 81 -5.72 9.48 7.92
CA GLY A 81 -6.82 10.43 8.11
C GLY A 81 -8.18 9.92 7.62
N GLU A 82 -9.15 10.83 7.60
CA GLU A 82 -10.55 10.57 7.19
C GLU A 82 -10.75 9.88 5.82
N PRO A 83 -9.95 10.11 4.74
CA PRO A 83 -10.25 9.47 3.47
C PRO A 83 -10.08 7.94 3.48
N TYR A 84 -9.40 7.40 4.50
CA TYR A 84 -9.12 5.97 4.62
C TYR A 84 -9.74 5.38 5.88
N ARG A 85 -10.25 4.15 5.77
CA ARG A 85 -10.65 3.33 6.92
C ARG A 85 -9.76 2.10 7.06
N ARG A 86 -9.63 1.60 8.28
CA ARG A 86 -9.04 0.28 8.51
C ARG A 86 -9.98 -0.83 8.07
N ILE A 87 -9.42 -1.82 7.39
CA ILE A 87 -10.05 -3.12 7.14
C ILE A 87 -9.07 -4.24 7.49
N ASN A 88 -9.58 -5.35 7.99
CA ASN A 88 -8.79 -6.56 8.19
C ASN A 88 -8.87 -7.46 6.96
N LYS A 89 -7.74 -8.00 6.53
CA LYS A 89 -7.65 -8.97 5.44
C LYS A 89 -6.61 -10.03 5.77
N THR A 90 -6.85 -11.22 5.23
CA THR A 90 -5.84 -12.27 5.16
C THR A 90 -4.83 -11.94 4.07
N ILE A 91 -3.55 -11.93 4.43
CA ILE A 91 -2.43 -11.74 3.51
C ILE A 91 -1.69 -13.06 3.38
N GLU A 92 -1.42 -13.48 2.14
CA GLU A 92 -0.54 -14.60 1.87
C GLU A 92 0.90 -14.11 1.85
N MET A 93 1.69 -14.56 2.83
CA MET A 93 3.09 -14.19 2.97
C MET A 93 3.97 -15.01 2.03
N ASP A 94 5.12 -14.46 1.67
CA ASP A 94 6.15 -15.22 0.98
C ASP A 94 6.60 -16.40 1.87
N GLY A 95 6.50 -17.62 1.36
CA GLY A 95 6.66 -18.86 2.15
C GLY A 95 5.35 -19.59 2.49
N GLY A 96 4.19 -19.04 2.13
CA GLY A 96 2.89 -19.72 2.19
C GLY A 96 2.13 -19.59 3.51
N GLU A 97 2.71 -18.94 4.52
CA GLU A 97 2.00 -18.55 5.74
C GLU A 97 0.89 -17.53 5.40
N ARG A 98 -0.24 -17.62 6.09
CA ARG A 98 -1.32 -16.64 6.01
C ARG A 98 -1.44 -15.89 7.33
N ILE A 99 -1.46 -14.57 7.27
CA ILE A 99 -1.62 -13.70 8.44
C ILE A 99 -2.86 -12.83 8.30
N GLU A 100 -3.51 -12.54 9.43
CA GLU A 100 -4.52 -11.49 9.52
C GLU A 100 -3.82 -10.16 9.76
N ALA A 101 -3.94 -9.23 8.81
CA ALA A 101 -3.36 -7.90 8.90
C ALA A 101 -4.42 -6.83 8.62
N PHE A 102 -4.30 -5.69 9.28
CA PHE A 102 -5.09 -4.53 8.88
C PHE A 102 -4.38 -3.78 7.74
N LEU A 103 -5.17 -3.13 6.90
CA LEU A 103 -4.72 -2.17 5.90
C LEU A 103 -5.73 -1.03 5.79
N TYR A 104 -5.39 -0.01 5.04
CA TYR A 104 -6.24 1.15 4.81
C TYR A 104 -6.91 1.03 3.45
N GLU A 105 -8.20 1.34 3.35
CA GLU A 105 -8.97 1.37 2.11
C GLU A 105 -9.66 2.73 1.99
N VAL A 106 -9.71 3.31 0.79
CA VAL A 106 -10.41 4.59 0.56
C VAL A 106 -11.91 4.40 0.78
N ILE A 107 -12.51 5.27 1.59
CA ILE A 107 -13.95 5.26 1.93
C ILE A 107 -14.77 5.77 0.73
N ASP A 108 -14.59 7.03 0.37
CA ASP A 108 -15.29 7.70 -0.74
C ASP A 108 -14.38 7.74 -1.96
N LYS A 109 -14.42 6.66 -2.73
CA LYS A 109 -13.55 6.45 -3.89
C LYS A 109 -13.90 7.45 -5.00
N MET A 110 -12.94 8.28 -5.37
CA MET A 110 -12.98 9.15 -6.55
C MET A 110 -12.69 8.35 -7.82
N PRO A 111 -13.04 8.86 -9.01
CA PRO A 111 -12.61 8.26 -10.27
C PRO A 111 -11.10 8.06 -10.33
N HIS A 112 -10.65 7.01 -11.01
CA HIS A 112 -9.22 6.73 -11.13
C HIS A 112 -8.46 7.94 -11.70
N ARG A 113 -7.40 8.35 -11.01
CA ARG A 113 -6.41 9.31 -11.48
C ARG A 113 -5.04 8.66 -11.44
N ASN A 114 -4.28 8.80 -12.51
CA ASN A 114 -2.90 8.30 -12.54
C ASN A 114 -2.08 8.89 -11.37
N PRO A 115 -1.14 8.12 -10.79
CA PRO A 115 -0.22 8.64 -9.80
C PRO A 115 0.79 9.61 -10.42
N SER A 116 1.48 10.39 -9.59
CA SER A 116 2.71 11.06 -10.05
C SER A 116 3.88 10.08 -10.14
N VAL A 117 4.90 10.42 -10.93
CA VAL A 117 6.16 9.69 -11.05
C VAL A 117 6.79 9.50 -9.68
N GLN A 118 6.82 10.55 -8.86
CA GLN A 118 7.38 10.48 -7.51
C GLN A 118 6.66 9.42 -6.66
N TYR A 119 5.33 9.38 -6.70
CA TYR A 119 4.56 8.42 -5.93
C TYR A 119 4.73 7.00 -6.45
N LEU A 120 4.61 6.79 -7.77
CA LEU A 120 4.77 5.47 -8.39
C LEU A 120 6.17 4.89 -8.16
N ASN A 121 7.20 5.73 -8.06
CA ASN A 121 8.56 5.29 -7.76
C ASN A 121 8.71 4.63 -6.39
N ILE A 122 7.83 4.90 -5.42
CA ILE A 122 7.83 4.19 -4.13
C ILE A 122 7.52 2.70 -4.35
N PHE A 123 6.51 2.41 -5.18
CA PHE A 123 6.09 1.05 -5.51
C PHE A 123 7.18 0.33 -6.28
N LYS A 124 7.72 0.95 -7.33
CA LYS A 124 8.79 0.37 -8.15
C LYS A 124 10.02 0.05 -7.31
N ARG A 125 10.46 0.98 -6.45
CA ARG A 125 11.61 0.76 -5.55
C ARG A 125 11.35 -0.34 -4.53
N ALA A 126 10.15 -0.40 -3.95
CA ALA A 126 9.79 -1.48 -3.02
C ALA A 126 9.76 -2.84 -3.72
N ALA A 127 9.15 -2.91 -4.90
CA ALA A 127 9.04 -4.12 -5.70
C ALA A 127 10.42 -4.67 -6.11
N GLU A 128 11.35 -3.79 -6.51
CA GLU A 128 12.73 -4.21 -6.78
C GLU A 128 13.46 -4.67 -5.52
N LYS A 129 13.46 -3.83 -4.49
CA LYS A 129 14.21 -4.09 -3.24
C LYS A 129 13.79 -5.39 -2.55
N HIS A 130 12.50 -5.67 -2.56
CA HIS A 130 11.93 -6.85 -1.90
C HIS A 130 11.67 -8.01 -2.87
N GLN A 131 12.10 -7.88 -4.14
CA GLN A 131 11.96 -8.92 -5.16
C GLN A 131 10.52 -9.42 -5.30
N PHE A 132 9.58 -8.50 -5.53
CA PHE A 132 8.21 -8.87 -5.91
C PHE A 132 8.23 -9.65 -7.23
N PRO A 133 7.17 -10.43 -7.56
CA PRO A 133 7.13 -11.17 -8.81
C PRO A 133 7.32 -10.29 -10.03
N GLU A 134 8.03 -10.79 -11.03
CA GLU A 134 8.35 -10.05 -12.25
C GLU A 134 7.10 -9.53 -12.97
N ALA A 135 6.02 -10.33 -12.97
CA ALA A 135 4.72 -9.91 -13.51
C ALA A 135 4.18 -8.65 -12.83
N TYR A 136 4.34 -8.52 -11.50
CA TYR A 136 3.88 -7.35 -10.77
C TYR A 136 4.78 -6.14 -11.01
N LYS A 137 6.10 -6.34 -11.13
CA LYS A 137 7.03 -5.26 -11.52
C LYS A 137 6.71 -4.72 -12.92
N ASN A 138 6.42 -5.60 -13.88
CA ASN A 138 6.01 -5.24 -15.23
C ASN A 138 4.68 -4.47 -15.22
N PHE A 139 3.70 -4.93 -14.42
CA PHE A 139 2.46 -4.20 -14.19
C PHE A 139 2.71 -2.78 -13.67
N LEU A 140 3.52 -2.61 -12.61
CA LEU A 140 3.90 -1.29 -12.10
C LEU A 140 4.64 -0.43 -13.14
N GLY A 141 5.44 -1.06 -14.00
CA GLY A 141 6.15 -0.44 -15.12
C GLY A 141 5.20 0.16 -16.17
N ALA A 142 4.06 -0.48 -16.40
CA ALA A 142 3.06 -0.06 -17.39
C ALA A 142 2.08 1.02 -16.89
N ILE A 143 2.06 1.32 -15.59
CA ILE A 143 1.20 2.37 -15.03
C ILE A 143 1.65 3.73 -15.56
N LYS A 144 0.72 4.43 -16.21
CA LYS A 144 0.91 5.81 -16.67
C LYS A 144 0.92 6.77 -15.48
N THR A 145 1.71 7.82 -15.59
CA THR A 145 1.79 8.91 -14.61
C THR A 145 1.08 10.16 -15.13
N ILE A 146 0.83 11.13 -14.26
CA ILE A 146 0.29 12.45 -14.64
C ILE A 146 1.36 13.41 -15.17
N ASP A 147 2.63 13.12 -14.87
CA ASP A 147 3.85 13.88 -15.17
C ASP A 147 4.91 13.01 -15.86
#